data_AF-A0A8H7HH37-F1
#
_entry.id   AF-A0A8H7HH37-F1
#
_cell.length_a   1.000
_cell.length_b   1.000
_cell.length_c   1.000
_cell.angle_alpha   90.00
_cell.angle_beta   90.00
_cell.angle_gamma   90.00
#
_symmetry.space_group_name_H-M   'P 1'
#
loop_
_entity.id
_entity.type
_entity.pdbx_description
1 polymer ?
#
loop_
_entity_poly.entity_id
_entity_poly.type
_entity_poly.pdbx_seq_one_letter_code
_entity_poly.pdbx_strand_id
1 'polypeptide(L)'
;MIVSAWGTWTLFQSLLRVLRNIGDRHGGVSIANVSTRWVLEHSFVGAVIIGARLGVSEHTRDNQNAFTFRLTEEDFREIDGVLKDSKGHQLIQTIGDCGSEYR
;
A
#
# COMPACT_ATOMS: atom_id res chain seq x y z
N MET A 1 16.40 -0.28 7.50
CA MET A 1 15.10 -0.90 7.16
C MET A 1 14.20 0.11 6.48
N ILE A 2 13.42 -0.30 5.48
CA ILE A 2 12.52 0.57 4.69
C ILE A 2 11.57 1.41 5.56
N VAL A 3 11.03 0.84 6.65
CA VAL A 3 10.12 1.56 7.55
C VAL A 3 10.80 2.76 8.20
N SER A 4 12.07 2.64 8.59
CA SER A 4 12.84 3.73 9.21
C SER A 4 13.24 4.82 8.21
N ALA A 5 13.39 4.46 6.92
CA ALA A 5 13.63 5.43 5.85
C ALA A 5 12.34 6.19 5.51
N TRP A 6 11.20 5.49 5.49
CA TRP A 6 9.90 6.07 5.20
C TRP A 6 9.31 6.87 6.37
N GLY A 7 9.53 6.47 7.62
CA GLY A 7 8.94 7.12 8.79
C GLY A 7 9.26 6.41 10.10
N THR A 8 8.29 6.34 11.01
CA THR A 8 8.41 5.61 12.28
C THR A 8 7.51 4.38 12.29
N TRP A 9 7.77 3.44 13.20
CA TRP A 9 6.89 2.30 13.40
C TRP A 9 5.46 2.73 13.78
N THR A 10 5.33 3.72 14.67
CA THR A 10 4.04 4.27 15.09
C THR A 10 3.27 4.89 13.92
N LEU A 11 3.96 5.61 13.03
CA LEU A 11 3.35 6.16 11.82
C LEU A 11 2.88 5.04 10.88
N PHE A 12 3.70 4.01 10.70
CA PHE A 12 3.35 2.86 9.86
C PHE A 12 2.12 2.12 10.42
N GLN A 13 2.05 1.92 11.73
CA GLN A 13 0.86 1.35 12.37
C GLN A 13 -0.40 2.22 12.19
N SER A 14 -0.23 3.55 12.15
CA SER A 14 -1.34 4.46 11.87
C SER A 14 -1.85 4.31 10.43
N LEU A 15 -0.93 4.18 9.46
CA LEU A 15 -1.29 3.85 8.08
C LEU A 15 -2.07 2.54 8.00
N LEU A 16 -1.58 1.47 8.65
CA LEU A 16 -2.25 0.16 8.62
C LEU A 16 -3.68 0.21 9.19
N ARG A 17 -3.92 1.01 10.23
CA ARG A 17 -5.28 1.20 10.78
C ARG A 17 -6.18 1.95 9.80
N VAL A 18 -5.67 3.00 9.15
CA VAL A 18 -6.40 3.71 8.09
C VAL A 18 -6.78 2.75 6.96
N LEU A 19 -5.82 1.98 6.45
CA LEU A 19 -6.08 0.99 5.40
C LEU A 19 -7.09 -0.09 5.83
N ARG A 20 -7.08 -0.50 7.11
CA ARG A 20 -8.05 -1.46 7.65
C ARG A 20 -9.46 -0.86 7.66
N ASN A 21 -9.62 0.36 8.17
CA ASN A 21 -10.91 1.05 8.19
C ASN A 21 -11.48 1.23 6.77
N ILE A 22 -10.62 1.63 5.82
CA ILE A 22 -10.98 1.72 4.39
C ILE A 22 -11.44 0.35 3.89
N GLY A 23 -10.67 -0.71 4.15
CA GLY A 23 -11.04 -2.06 3.75
C GLY A 23 -12.39 -2.50 4.31
N ASP A 24 -12.72 -2.13 5.55
CA ASP A 24 -14.01 -2.41 6.17
C ASP A 24 -15.16 -1.64 5.49
N ARG A 25 -14.96 -0.37 5.11
CA ARG A 25 -15.94 0.41 4.31
C ARG A 25 -16.23 -0.24 2.96
N HIS A 26 -15.22 -0.85 2.34
CA HIS A 26 -15.32 -1.50 1.03
C HIS A 26 -15.65 -3.01 1.12
N GLY A 27 -16.46 -3.40 2.10
CA GLY A 27 -16.98 -4.78 2.21
C GLY A 27 -16.00 -5.78 2.82
N GLY A 28 -15.03 -5.31 3.60
CA GLY A 28 -14.08 -6.16 4.32
C GLY A 28 -12.86 -6.60 3.50
N VAL A 29 -12.53 -5.90 2.41
CA VAL A 29 -11.32 -6.21 1.62
C VAL A 29 -10.05 -6.05 2.46
N SER A 30 -8.99 -6.81 2.14
CA SER A 30 -7.74 -6.79 2.88
C SER A 30 -6.97 -5.46 2.71
N ILE A 31 -6.15 -5.11 3.70
CA ILE A 31 -5.27 -3.92 3.61
C ILE A 31 -4.30 -4.00 2.42
N ALA A 32 -3.96 -5.21 1.97
CA ALA A 32 -3.14 -5.46 0.78
C ALA A 32 -3.91 -5.13 -0.51
N ASN A 33 -5.21 -5.41 -0.56
CA ASN A 33 -6.05 -4.99 -1.69
C ASN A 33 -6.25 -3.48 -1.71
N VAL A 34 -6.44 -2.84 -0.55
CA VAL A 34 -6.54 -1.37 -0.46
C VAL A 34 -5.26 -0.71 -0.97
N SER A 35 -4.09 -1.16 -0.51
CA SER A 35 -2.81 -0.59 -0.97
C SER A 35 -2.55 -0.86 -2.46
N THR A 36 -2.88 -2.06 -2.95
CA THR A 36 -2.78 -2.40 -4.38
C THR A 36 -3.69 -1.54 -5.23
N ARG A 37 -4.96 -1.36 -4.81
CA ARG A 37 -5.91 -0.48 -5.49
C ARG A 37 -5.38 0.96 -5.51
N TRP A 38 -4.89 1.48 -4.40
CA TRP A 38 -4.29 2.83 -4.33
C TRP A 38 -3.18 3.02 -5.37
N VAL A 39 -2.26 2.06 -5.50
CA VAL A 39 -1.20 2.12 -6.52
C VAL A 39 -1.77 2.13 -7.95
N LEU A 40 -2.80 1.32 -8.21
CA LEU A 40 -3.47 1.24 -9.51
C LEU A 40 -4.31 2.48 -9.89
N GLU A 41 -4.55 3.41 -8.97
CA GLU A 41 -5.31 4.65 -9.25
C GLU A 41 -4.42 5.74 -9.88
N HIS A 42 -3.10 5.59 -9.84
CA HIS A 42 -2.19 6.53 -10.50
C HIS A 42 -2.24 6.35 -12.02
N SER A 43 -2.47 7.45 -12.76
CA SER A 43 -2.60 7.44 -14.22
C SER A 43 -1.38 6.90 -14.98
N PHE A 44 -0.21 6.96 -14.35
CA PHE A 44 1.06 6.46 -14.92
C PHE A 44 1.36 5.00 -14.56
N VAL A 45 0.49 4.32 -13.79
CA VAL A 45 0.67 2.91 -13.40
C VAL A 45 -0.18 2.01 -14.30
N GLY A 46 0.48 1.13 -15.05
CA GLY A 46 -0.20 0.13 -15.89
C GLY A 46 -0.48 -1.21 -15.20
N ALA A 47 0.32 -1.59 -14.19
CA ALA A 47 0.20 -2.87 -13.50
C ALA A 47 0.87 -2.84 -12.11
N VAL A 48 0.47 -3.76 -11.23
CA VAL A 48 1.12 -4.06 -9.94
C VAL A 48 1.58 -5.52 -9.94
N ILE A 49 2.79 -5.78 -9.47
CA ILE A 49 3.35 -7.13 -9.35
C ILE A 49 3.24 -7.59 -7.90
N ILE A 50 2.56 -8.72 -7.66
CA ILE A 50 2.40 -9.31 -6.33
C ILE A 50 3.28 -10.56 -6.23
N GLY A 51 4.22 -10.56 -5.29
CA GLY A 51 4.99 -11.74 -4.94
C GLY A 51 4.14 -12.75 -4.17
N ALA A 52 4.09 -14.00 -4.63
CA ALA A 52 3.29 -15.07 -4.04
C ALA A 52 4.11 -16.36 -3.90
N ARG A 53 3.77 -17.20 -2.93
CA ARG A 53 4.39 -18.53 -2.75
C ARG A 53 3.49 -19.60 -3.35
N LEU A 54 3.74 -19.95 -4.61
CA LEU A 54 2.95 -20.93 -5.37
C LEU A 54 2.90 -22.29 -4.65
N GLY A 55 1.70 -22.87 -4.52
CA GLY A 55 1.46 -24.12 -3.79
C GLY A 55 1.49 -24.02 -2.27
N VAL A 56 1.76 -22.84 -1.69
CA VAL A 56 1.81 -22.63 -0.22
C VAL A 56 0.81 -21.56 0.22
N SER A 57 0.96 -20.34 -0.30
CA SER A 57 0.13 -19.20 0.08
C SER A 57 0.11 -18.20 -1.07
N GLU A 58 -0.80 -18.42 -2.01
CA GLU A 58 -0.86 -17.69 -3.27
C GLU A 58 -1.82 -16.49 -3.21
N HIS A 59 -2.85 -16.61 -2.37
CA HIS A 59 -3.91 -15.61 -2.17
C HIS A 59 -4.54 -15.10 -3.49
N THR A 60 -4.48 -15.89 -4.57
CA THR A 60 -4.87 -15.45 -5.92
C THR A 60 -6.29 -14.89 -5.96
N ARG A 61 -7.25 -15.56 -5.30
CA ARG A 61 -8.62 -15.08 -5.22
C ARG A 61 -8.76 -13.81 -4.38
N ASP A 62 -8.00 -13.68 -3.29
CA ASP A 62 -8.04 -12.44 -2.49
C ASP A 62 -7.45 -11.27 -3.25
N ASN A 63 -6.31 -11.46 -3.92
CA ASN A 63 -5.64 -10.43 -4.71
C ASN A 63 -6.52 -9.87 -5.85
N GLN A 64 -7.44 -10.67 -6.38
CA GLN A 64 -8.41 -10.22 -7.40
C GLN A 64 -9.41 -9.20 -6.85
N ASN A 65 -9.64 -9.16 -5.53
CA ASN A 65 -10.55 -8.20 -4.91
C ASN A 65 -10.06 -6.75 -5.04
N ALA A 66 -8.78 -6.51 -5.35
CA ALA A 66 -8.28 -5.18 -5.70
C ALA A 66 -9.00 -4.52 -6.90
N PHE A 67 -9.71 -5.31 -7.72
CA PHE A 67 -10.48 -4.83 -8.88
C PHE A 67 -11.99 -4.71 -8.63
N THR A 68 -12.48 -5.08 -7.45
CA THR A 68 -13.94 -5.14 -7.17
C THR A 68 -14.47 -3.87 -6.50
N PHE A 69 -13.61 -2.92 -6.19
CA PHE A 69 -13.96 -1.65 -5.56
C PHE A 69 -13.13 -0.49 -6.14
N ARG A 70 -13.50 0.74 -5.78
CA ARG A 70 -12.77 1.97 -6.09
C ARG A 70 -12.57 2.79 -4.84
N LEU A 71 -11.43 3.43 -4.73
CA LEU A 71 -11.20 4.36 -3.62
C LEU A 71 -12.01 5.63 -3.84
N THR A 72 -12.62 6.09 -2.77
CA THR A 72 -13.33 7.37 -2.71
C THR A 72 -12.36 8.51 -2.42
N GLU A 73 -12.78 9.74 -2.68
CA GLU A 73 -12.01 10.93 -2.29
C GLU A 73 -11.75 10.99 -0.76
N GLU A 74 -12.65 10.44 0.05
CA GLU A 74 -12.44 10.31 1.50
C GLU A 74 -11.29 9.35 1.82
N ASP A 75 -11.26 8.17 1.18
CA ASP A 75 -10.18 7.20 1.35
C ASP A 75 -8.82 7.80 0.98
N PHE A 76 -8.75 8.52 -0.14
CA PHE A 76 -7.53 9.22 -0.56
C PHE A 76 -7.09 10.26 0.46
N ARG A 77 -8.01 11.09 0.96
CA ARG A 77 -7.68 12.11 1.97
C ARG A 77 -7.17 11.51 3.27
N GLU A 78 -7.74 10.39 3.72
CA GLU A 78 -7.28 9.70 4.93
C GLU A 78 -5.87 9.11 4.75
N ILE A 79 -5.61 8.47 3.60
CA ILE A 79 -4.27 7.96 3.27
C ILE A 79 -3.27 9.12 3.19
N ASP A 80 -3.59 10.17 2.43
CA ASP A 80 -2.74 11.35 2.27
C ASP A 80 -2.46 12.05 3.61
N GLY A 81 -3.43 12.04 4.52
CA GLY A 81 -3.26 12.53 5.89
C GLY A 81 -2.07 11.89 6.60
N VAL A 82 -1.93 10.56 6.48
CA VAL A 82 -0.80 9.83 7.06
C VAL A 82 0.48 10.02 6.24
N LEU A 83 0.38 10.02 4.91
CA LEU A 83 1.54 10.14 4.03
C LEU A 83 2.26 11.49 4.18
N LYS A 84 1.54 12.57 4.51
CA LYS A 84 2.12 13.90 4.78
C LYS A 84 3.13 13.91 5.93
N ASP A 85 2.93 13.06 6.92
CA ASP A 85 3.83 12.93 8.07
C ASP A 85 5.01 11.97 7.78
N SER A 86 5.03 11.36 6.59
CA SER A 86 6.08 10.44 6.15
C SER A 86 7.16 11.15 5.32
N LYS A 87 8.31 10.47 5.20
CA LYS A 87 9.39 10.84 4.28
C LYS A 87 9.26 10.13 2.92
N GLY A 88 8.06 9.67 2.55
CA GLY A 88 7.83 8.93 1.30
C GLY A 88 8.39 9.62 0.06
N HIS A 89 8.21 10.95 -0.03
CA HIS A 89 8.72 11.78 -1.13
C HIS A 89 10.26 11.86 -1.21
N GLN A 90 10.97 11.47 -0.15
CA GLN A 90 12.44 11.47 -0.06
C GLN A 90 13.03 10.07 -0.24
N LEU A 91 12.20 9.04 -0.39
CA LEU A 91 12.68 7.65 -0.47
C LEU A 91 13.64 7.47 -1.63
N ILE A 92 13.32 7.97 -2.83
CA ILE A 92 14.21 7.84 -3.99
C ILE A 92 15.61 8.44 -3.74
N GLN A 93 15.70 9.52 -2.94
CA GLN A 93 16.97 10.17 -2.59
C GLN A 93 17.73 9.42 -1.49
N THR A 94 17.02 8.75 -0.59
CA THR A 94 17.62 8.11 0.59
C THR A 94 17.97 6.65 0.36
N ILE A 95 17.14 5.91 -0.37
CA ILE A 95 17.30 4.48 -0.62
C ILE A 95 17.55 4.13 -2.08
N GLY A 96 17.36 5.05 -3.02
CA GLY A 96 17.49 4.79 -4.46
C GLY A 96 16.26 4.09 -5.05
N ASP A 97 16.44 3.50 -6.22
CA ASP A 97 15.41 2.79 -7.00
C ASP A 97 15.22 1.33 -6.61
N CYS A 98 16.17 0.77 -5.85
CA CYS A 98 16.15 -0.60 -5.35
C CYS A 98 16.25 -0.67 -3.81
N GLY A 99 15.67 -1.72 -3.23
CA GLY A 99 15.84 -2.01 -1.81
C GLY A 99 17.28 -2.39 -1.47
N SER A 100 17.68 -2.21 -0.21
CA SER A 100 19.03 -2.51 0.26
C SER A 100 19.42 -3.98 0.16
N GLU A 101 18.44 -4.88 0.00
CA GLU A 101 18.67 -6.32 -0.17
C GLU A 101 19.30 -6.70 -1.51
N TYR A 102 19.28 -5.79 -2.49
CA TYR A 102 19.90 -5.96 -3.81
C TYR A 102 21.17 -5.11 -4.00
N ARG A 103 21.64 -4.47 -2.92
CA ARG A 103 22.81 -3.59 -2.92
C ARG A 103 23.90 -4.17 -2.01
#